data_AF-A0A7K2MXY8-F1
#
_entry.id   AF-A0A7K2MXY8-F1
#
_cell.length_a   1.000
_cell.length_b   1.000
_cell.length_c   1.000
_cell.angle_alpha   90.00
_cell.angle_beta   90.00
_cell.angle_gamma   90.00
#
_symmetry.space_group_name_H-M   'P 1'
#
loop_
_entity.id
_entity.type
_entity.pdbx_description
1 polymer ?
#
loop_
_entity_poly.entity_id
_entity_poly.type
_entity_poly.pdbx_seq_one_letter_code
_entity_poly.pdbx_strand_id
1 'polypeptide(L)'
;FTMHGTIMLLMFATPLFAGFTNWIMPLQIGAPDVAFPRLNMFAYWLYLFGSLIAVAGFLTPNGAADFGWFAYSPLSNAEHSPGIGGDLWIMGLAFSGFGTILGSVNFITT
;
A
#
# COMPACT_ATOMS: atom_id res chain seq x y z
N PHE A 1 8.20 15.09 -4.52
CA PHE A 1 7.89 14.09 -5.58
C PHE A 1 7.78 12.67 -5.03
N THR A 2 8.48 12.31 -3.94
CA THR A 2 8.37 11.00 -3.24
C THR A 2 6.93 10.58 -3.02
N MET A 3 6.16 11.34 -2.22
CA MET A 3 4.78 11.03 -1.89
C MET A 3 3.87 10.94 -3.12
N HIS A 4 4.06 11.81 -4.11
CA HIS A 4 3.32 11.73 -5.36
C HIS A 4 3.55 10.39 -6.08
N GLY A 5 4.81 10.00 -6.28
CA GLY A 5 5.16 8.73 -6.92
C GLY A 5 4.63 7.52 -6.14
N THR A 6 4.79 7.52 -4.82
CA THR A 6 4.26 6.47 -3.94
C THR A 6 2.74 6.37 -4.03
N ILE A 7 2.03 7.49 -3.94
CA ILE A 7 0.56 7.49 -4.00
C ILE A 7 0.10 6.96 -5.35
N MET A 8 0.65 7.48 -6.46
CA MET A 8 0.20 7.10 -7.80
C MET A 8 0.47 5.63 -8.12
N LEU A 9 1.65 5.12 -7.75
CA LEU A 9 2.03 3.74 -8.07
C LEU A 9 1.45 2.74 -7.08
N LEU A 10 1.73 2.94 -5.79
CA LEU A 10 1.50 1.91 -4.76
C LEU A 10 0.16 2.05 -4.05
N MET A 11 -0.39 3.28 -3.97
CA MET A 11 -1.66 3.53 -3.27
C MET A 11 -2.83 3.81 -4.20
N PHE A 12 -2.58 3.94 -5.51
CA PHE A 12 -3.62 4.14 -6.51
C PHE A 12 -3.60 3.00 -7.53
N ALA A 13 -2.54 2.85 -8.33
CA ALA A 13 -2.54 1.86 -9.40
C ALA A 13 -2.68 0.41 -8.87
N THR A 14 -1.88 0.00 -7.89
CA THR A 14 -1.96 -1.34 -7.29
C THR A 14 -3.36 -1.68 -6.72
N PRO A 15 -3.95 -0.88 -5.80
CA PRO A 15 -5.27 -1.18 -5.27
C PRO A 15 -6.40 -0.98 -6.28
N LEU A 16 -6.25 -0.14 -7.32
CA LEU A 16 -7.23 -0.02 -8.39
C LEU A 16 -7.41 -1.35 -9.13
N PHE A 17 -6.31 -2.01 -9.49
CA PHE A 17 -6.38 -3.34 -10.12
C PHE A 17 -6.96 -4.38 -9.18
N ALA A 18 -6.59 -4.38 -7.90
CA ALA A 18 -7.21 -5.27 -6.91
C ALA A 18 -8.72 -5.01 -6.75
N GLY A 19 -9.16 -3.75 -6.87
CA GLY A 19 -10.58 -3.37 -6.87
C GLY A 19 -11.32 -3.93 -8.08
N PHE A 20 -10.74 -3.82 -9.28
CA PHE A 20 -11.32 -4.45 -10.48
C PHE A 20 -11.37 -5.97 -10.37
N THR A 21 -10.32 -6.61 -9.85
CA THR A 21 -10.32 -8.06 -9.61
C THR A 21 -11.44 -8.45 -8.65
N ASN A 22 -11.60 -7.74 -7.54
CA ASN A 22 -12.69 -7.98 -6.60
C ASN A 22 -14.08 -7.84 -7.21
N TRP A 23 -14.27 -6.88 -8.10
CA TRP A 23 -15.59 -6.61 -8.68
C TRP A 23 -15.94 -7.54 -9.85
N ILE A 24 -14.96 -7.80 -10.73
CA ILE A 24 -15.21 -8.39 -12.04
C ILE A 24 -14.79 -9.86 -12.09
N MET A 25 -13.67 -10.25 -11.48
CA MET A 25 -13.10 -11.59 -11.67
C MET A 25 -14.04 -12.71 -11.20
N PRO A 26 -14.68 -12.67 -10.00
CA PRO A 26 -15.60 -13.71 -9.58
C PRO A 26 -16.74 -13.93 -10.58
N LEU A 27 -17.27 -12.83 -11.15
CA LEU A 27 -18.34 -12.89 -12.15
C LEU A 27 -17.86 -13.50 -13.47
N GLN A 28 -16.61 -13.24 -13.88
CA GLN A 28 -16.04 -13.80 -15.11
C GLN A 28 -15.83 -15.32 -15.03
N ILE A 29 -15.49 -15.84 -13.85
CA ILE A 29 -15.26 -17.28 -13.65
C ILE A 29 -16.51 -18.03 -13.14
N GLY A 30 -17.60 -17.32 -12.88
CA GLY A 30 -18.85 -17.91 -12.35
C GLY A 30 -18.78 -18.28 -10.87
N ALA A 31 -17.85 -17.69 -10.10
CA ALA A 31 -17.75 -17.90 -8.67
C ALA A 31 -18.79 -17.06 -7.90
N PRO A 32 -19.38 -17.62 -6.82
CA PRO A 32 -20.36 -16.89 -6.02
C PRO A 32 -19.73 -15.77 -5.16
N ASP A 33 -18.46 -15.92 -4.80
CA ASP A 33 -17.65 -14.95 -4.04
C ASP A 33 -16.16 -15.29 -4.23
N VAL A 34 -15.26 -14.49 -3.67
CA VAL A 34 -13.83 -14.80 -3.56
C VAL A 34 -13.56 -15.94 -2.57
N ALA A 35 -12.45 -16.66 -2.74
CA ALA A 35 -12.13 -17.86 -1.95
C ALA A 35 -12.10 -17.63 -0.43
N PHE A 36 -11.59 -16.46 0.00
CA PHE A 36 -11.47 -16.06 1.41
C PHE A 36 -12.08 -14.67 1.66
N PRO A 37 -13.42 -14.55 1.83
CA PRO A 37 -14.09 -13.25 1.91
C PRO A 37 -13.63 -12.36 3.07
N ARG A 38 -13.34 -12.95 4.24
CA ARG A 38 -12.82 -12.20 5.40
C ARG A 38 -11.38 -11.74 5.21
N LEU A 39 -10.56 -12.56 4.54
CA LEU A 39 -9.18 -12.19 4.22
C LEU A 39 -9.16 -11.04 3.22
N ASN A 40 -10.10 -11.03 2.28
CA ASN A 40 -10.27 -9.96 1.32
C ASN A 40 -10.59 -8.62 1.98
N MET A 41 -11.55 -8.62 2.91
CA MET A 41 -11.87 -7.42 3.71
C MET A 41 -10.67 -6.99 4.55
N PHE A 42 -9.95 -7.93 5.17
CA PHE A 42 -8.76 -7.62 5.96
C PHE A 42 -7.64 -7.01 5.10
N ALA A 43 -7.41 -7.53 3.89
CA ALA A 43 -6.47 -6.97 2.92
C ALA A 43 -6.79 -5.50 2.57
N TYR A 44 -8.08 -5.17 2.39
CA TYR A 44 -8.51 -3.78 2.19
C TYR A 44 -8.18 -2.89 3.38
N TRP A 45 -8.43 -3.35 4.62
CA TRP A 45 -8.13 -2.55 5.81
C TRP A 45 -6.63 -2.33 6.02
N LEU A 46 -5.80 -3.33 5.72
CA LEU A 46 -4.34 -3.18 5.73
C LEU A 46 -3.88 -2.14 4.70
N TYR A 47 -4.44 -2.17 3.50
CA TYR A 47 -4.22 -1.14 2.48
C TYR A 47 -4.62 0.26 2.99
N LEU A 48 -5.83 0.41 3.52
CA LEU A 48 -6.35 1.71 3.95
C LEU A 48 -5.52 2.29 5.08
N PHE A 49 -5.30 1.53 6.16
CA PHE A 49 -4.53 2.01 7.31
C PHE A 49 -3.05 2.20 6.98
N GLY A 50 -2.44 1.30 6.18
CA GLY A 50 -1.08 1.50 5.68
C GLY A 50 -0.94 2.78 4.87
N SER A 51 -1.92 3.06 4.00
CA SER A 51 -1.92 4.28 3.19
C SER A 51 -2.09 5.54 4.05
N LEU A 52 -2.98 5.51 5.04
CA LEU A 52 -3.16 6.62 5.98
C LEU A 52 -1.88 6.87 6.80
N ILE A 53 -1.19 5.83 7.25
CA ILE A 53 0.09 5.95 8.00
C ILE A 53 1.14 6.67 7.13
N ALA A 54 1.33 6.25 5.88
CA ALA A 54 2.32 6.88 5.01
C ALA A 54 1.95 8.33 4.65
N VAL A 55 0.65 8.63 4.43
CA VAL A 55 0.18 10.02 4.21
C VAL A 55 0.27 10.88 5.47
N ALA A 56 0.17 10.28 6.67
CA ALA A 56 0.35 10.99 7.93
C ALA A 56 1.74 11.62 8.09
N GLY A 57 2.73 11.23 7.27
CA GLY A 57 4.02 11.91 7.17
C GLY A 57 3.89 13.43 6.95
N PHE A 58 2.87 13.89 6.23
CA PHE A 58 2.60 15.32 6.02
C PHE A 58 2.18 16.06 7.30
N LEU A 59 1.70 15.35 8.32
CA LEU A 59 1.33 15.93 9.61
C LEU A 59 2.53 16.06 10.55
N THR A 60 3.70 15.51 10.17
CA THR A 60 4.89 15.57 11.00
C THR A 60 5.61 16.92 10.83
N PRO A 61 6.33 17.41 11.86
CA PRO A 61 6.99 18.73 11.79
C PRO A 61 8.03 18.87 10.66
N ASN A 62 8.69 17.76 10.31
CA ASN A 62 9.73 17.72 9.28
C ASN A 62 9.18 17.32 7.90
N GLY A 63 7.87 17.13 7.78
CA GLY A 63 7.22 16.68 6.55
C GLY A 63 7.38 15.19 6.25
N ALA A 64 6.82 14.77 5.13
CA ALA A 64 6.87 13.38 4.66
C ALA A 64 8.24 13.03 4.04
N ALA A 65 8.43 11.76 3.67
CA ALA A 65 9.65 11.26 3.03
C ALA A 65 10.13 12.11 1.83
N ASP A 66 11.43 12.41 1.79
CA ASP A 66 12.06 13.34 0.85
C ASP A 66 13.09 12.70 -0.10
N PHE A 67 13.33 11.39 0.02
CA PHE A 67 14.38 10.64 -0.70
C PHE A 67 13.95 9.98 -2.04
N GLY A 68 12.73 10.26 -2.53
CA GLY A 68 12.16 9.64 -3.73
C GLY A 68 11.56 8.25 -3.51
N TRP A 69 10.61 7.84 -4.34
CA TRP A 69 9.83 6.61 -4.11
C TRP A 69 10.65 5.31 -4.21
N PHE A 70 11.83 5.36 -4.82
CA PHE A 70 12.79 4.25 -4.88
C PHE A 70 13.57 4.03 -3.57
N ALA A 71 13.64 5.05 -2.69
CA ALA A 71 14.29 4.97 -1.38
C ALA A 71 15.74 4.45 -1.39
N TYR A 72 16.61 5.04 -2.23
CA TYR A 72 18.03 4.67 -2.28
C TYR A 72 18.71 4.82 -0.90
N SER A 73 19.29 3.73 -0.39
CA SER A 73 19.83 3.62 0.98
C SER A 73 20.83 4.70 1.42
N PRO A 74 21.72 5.23 0.55
CA PRO A 74 22.61 6.32 0.94
C PRO A 74 21.89 7.61 1.31
N LEU A 75 20.64 7.81 0.86
CA LEU A 75 19.83 8.99 1.12
C LEU A 75 18.74 8.75 2.18
N SER A 76 18.22 7.52 2.29
CA SER A 76 17.12 7.14 3.19
C SER A 76 17.57 6.65 4.58
N ASN A 77 18.71 7.14 5.08
CA ASN A 77 19.25 6.79 6.40
C ASN A 77 19.08 7.92 7.41
N ALA A 78 19.34 7.62 8.69
CA ALA A 78 19.18 8.55 9.80
C ALA A 78 20.10 9.79 9.73
N GLU A 79 21.20 9.75 8.98
CA GLU A 79 22.08 10.91 8.81
C GLU A 79 21.56 11.87 7.73
N HIS A 80 20.99 11.34 6.65
CA HIS A 80 20.59 12.10 5.47
C HIS A 80 19.09 12.46 5.44
N SER A 81 18.22 11.64 6.03
CA SER A 81 16.79 11.87 6.16
C SER A 81 16.33 11.53 7.60
N PRO A 82 16.68 12.36 8.60
CA PRO A 82 16.42 12.09 10.02
C PRO A 82 14.95 12.24 10.45
N GLY A 83 14.06 12.64 9.54
CA GLY A 83 12.66 12.89 9.84
C GLY A 83 11.85 11.60 9.96
N ILE A 84 10.94 11.55 10.94
CA ILE A 84 10.01 10.42 11.13
C ILE A 84 9.05 10.19 9.94
N GLY A 85 8.94 11.15 9.02
CA GLY A 85 8.14 11.00 7.80
C GLY A 85 8.63 9.86 6.90
N GLY A 86 9.94 9.58 6.90
CA GLY A 86 10.52 8.41 6.24
C GLY A 86 10.09 7.10 6.89
N ASP A 87 10.10 7.04 8.23
CA ASP A 87 9.69 5.85 8.98
C ASP A 87 8.21 5.53 8.82
N LEU A 88 7.35 6.55 8.84
CA LEU A 88 5.92 6.42 8.57
C LEU A 88 5.67 5.92 7.14
N TRP A 89 6.45 6.40 6.17
CA TRP A 89 6.38 5.92 4.80
C TRP A 89 6.73 4.43 4.70
N ILE A 90 7.82 3.98 5.35
CA ILE A 90 8.23 2.57 5.38
C ILE A 90 7.15 1.69 6.01
N MET A 91 6.66 2.08 7.19
CA MET A 91 5.66 1.30 7.92
C MET A 91 4.31 1.26 7.20
N GLY A 92 3.90 2.37 6.60
CA GLY A 92 2.68 2.44 5.80
C GLY A 92 2.74 1.51 4.60
N LEU A 93 3.87 1.48 3.89
CA LEU A 93 4.07 0.57 2.76
C LEU A 93 4.18 -0.90 3.17
N ALA A 94 4.77 -1.20 4.32
CA ALA A 94 4.79 -2.56 4.85
C ALA A 94 3.35 -3.07 5.10
N PHE A 95 2.52 -2.26 5.77
CA PHE A 95 1.11 -2.58 6.01
C PHE A 95 0.32 -2.76 4.72
N SER A 96 0.39 -1.80 3.80
CA SER A 96 -0.32 -1.90 2.53
C SER A 96 0.18 -3.06 1.67
N GLY A 97 1.48 -3.35 1.72
CA GLY A 97 2.12 -4.47 1.02
C GLY A 97 1.60 -5.82 1.50
N PHE A 98 1.43 -6.02 2.81
CA PHE A 98 0.76 -7.21 3.33
C PHE A 98 -0.67 -7.33 2.80
N GLY A 99 -1.41 -6.22 2.71
CA GLY A 99 -2.74 -6.19 2.10
C GLY A 99 -2.71 -6.72 0.66
N THR A 100 -1.77 -6.24 -0.17
CA THR A 100 -1.62 -6.71 -1.55
C THR A 100 -1.28 -8.20 -1.63
N ILE A 101 -0.34 -8.69 -0.81
CA ILE A 101 0.06 -10.11 -0.80
C ILE A 101 -1.13 -11.01 -0.46
N LEU A 102 -1.88 -10.68 0.60
CA LEU A 102 -3.05 -11.45 1.01
C LEU A 102 -4.16 -11.42 -0.05
N GLY A 103 -4.37 -10.27 -0.69
CA GLY A 103 -5.27 -10.14 -1.83
C GLY A 103 -4.86 -11.03 -3.01
N SER A 104 -3.57 -11.04 -3.38
CA SER A 104 -3.04 -11.89 -4.45
C SER A 104 -3.23 -13.38 -4.17
N VAL A 105 -2.98 -13.83 -2.93
CA VAL A 105 -3.26 -15.21 -2.53
C VAL A 105 -4.73 -15.53 -2.73
N ASN A 106 -5.62 -14.67 -2.24
CA ASN A 106 -7.07 -14.85 -2.36
C ASN A 106 -7.51 -14.96 -3.83
N PHE A 107 -7.04 -14.08 -4.70
CA PHE A 107 -7.39 -14.08 -6.13
C PHE A 107 -6.87 -15.30 -6.89
N ILE A 108 -5.67 -15.77 -6.61
CA ILE A 108 -5.13 -16.98 -7.27
C ILE A 108 -5.91 -18.23 -6.85
N THR A 109 -6.44 -18.26 -5.62
CA THR A 109 -7.24 -19.38 -5.11
C THR A 109 -8.72 -19.32 -5.47
N THR A 110 -9.19 -18.17 -5.96
CA THR A 110 -10.58 -17.95 -6.39
C THR A 110 -10.74 -18.49 -7.81
#